data_AF-A0A7Y3PJB5-F1
#
_entry.id   AF-A0A7Y3PJB5-F1
#
_cell.length_a   1.000
_cell.length_b   1.000
_cell.length_c   1.000
_cell.angle_alpha   90.00
_cell.angle_beta   90.00
_cell.angle_gamma   90.00
#
_symmetry.space_group_name_H-M   'P 1'
#
loop_
_entity.id
_entity.type
_entity.pdbx_description
1 polymer ?
#
loop_
_entity_poly.entity_id
_entity_poly.type
_entity_poly.pdbx_seq_one_letter_code
_entity_poly.pdbx_strand_id
1 'polypeptide(L)' 'MATVDARPIIARGEEPFDLIMSTVAALDVLEDLVILAPFEPVPLEGVLGAQGFSYEAEEIGAGDWRVTFKRQL' A
#
# COMPACT_ATOMS: atom_id res chain seq x y z
N MET A 1 6.91 -6.58 9.00
CA MET A 1 6.32 -5.51 8.17
C MET A 1 6.79 -5.79 6.76
N ALA A 2 5.86 -5.83 5.82
CA ALA A 2 6.17 -5.94 4.41
C ALA A 2 6.09 -4.57 3.75
N THR A 3 6.94 -4.29 2.77
CA THR A 3 6.94 -3.01 2.04
C THR A 3 6.89 -3.26 0.54
N VAL A 4 5.99 -2.55 -0.15
CA VAL A 4 5.94 -2.48 -1.61
C VAL A 4 6.24 -1.05 -2.05
N ASP A 5 7.34 -0.87 -2.76
CA ASP A 5 7.65 0.40 -3.41
C ASP A 5 7.07 0.42 -4.83
N ALA A 6 5.91 1.07 -4.98
CA ALA A 6 5.20 1.18 -6.24
C ALA A 6 5.76 2.31 -7.14
N ARG A 7 6.57 3.23 -6.60
CA ARG A 7 7.12 4.37 -7.36
C ARG A 7 7.89 3.94 -8.62
N PRO A 8 8.85 3.00 -8.58
CA PRO A 8 9.56 2.58 -9.79
C PRO A 8 8.67 1.82 -10.78
N ILE A 9 7.61 1.16 -10.32
CA ILE A 9 6.65 0.42 -11.17
C ILE A 9 5.81 1.43 -11.94
N ILE A 10 5.21 2.38 -11.22
CA ILE A 10 4.40 3.46 -11.79
C ILE A 10 5.25 4.34 -12.73
N ALA A 11 6.51 4.63 -12.39
CA ALA A 11 7.42 5.40 -13.24
C ALA A 11 7.71 4.72 -14.60
N ARG A 12 7.56 3.40 -14.70
CA ARG A 12 7.65 2.65 -15.97
C ARG A 12 6.32 2.55 -16.72
N GLY A 13 5.23 3.10 -16.16
CA GLY A 13 3.88 2.96 -16.70
C GLY A 13 3.25 1.59 -16.45
N GLU A 14 3.79 0.83 -15.49
CA GLU A 14 3.28 -0.48 -15.09
C GLU A 14 2.31 -0.37 -13.91
N GLU A 15 1.46 -1.37 -13.72
CA GLU A 15 0.45 -1.41 -12.65
C GLU A 15 0.95 -2.24 -11.45
N PRO A 16 1.01 -1.68 -10.22
CA PRO A 16 1.51 -2.39 -9.04
C PRO A 16 0.45 -3.24 -8.33
N PHE A 17 -0.81 -3.20 -8.78
CA PHE A 17 -1.96 -3.74 -8.02
C PHE A 17 -1.81 -5.24 -7.71
N ASP A 18 -1.47 -6.07 -8.69
CA ASP A 18 -1.30 -7.51 -8.50
C ASP A 18 -0.15 -7.84 -7.52
N LEU A 19 0.96 -7.09 -7.60
CA LEU A 19 2.08 -7.24 -6.66
C LEU A 19 1.62 -6.92 -5.22
N ILE A 20 0.89 -5.83 -5.05
CA ILE A 20 0.35 -5.43 -3.74
C ILE A 20 -0.59 -6.51 -3.19
N MET A 21 -1.54 -6.98 -4.00
CA MET A 21 -2.49 -8.01 -3.58
C MET A 21 -1.80 -9.35 -3.26
N SER A 22 -0.77 -9.72 -4.02
CA SER A 22 0.04 -10.92 -3.70
C SER A 22 0.78 -10.77 -2.37
N THR A 23 1.26 -9.56 -2.06
CA THR A 23 1.92 -9.26 -0.79
C THR A 23 0.91 -9.33 0.35
N VAL A 24 -0.27 -8.72 0.19
CA VAL A 24 -1.38 -8.78 1.16
C VAL A 24 -1.77 -10.21 1.50
N ALA A 25 -1.83 -11.10 0.50
CA ALA A 25 -2.17 -12.50 0.69
C ALA A 25 -1.10 -13.29 1.47
N ALA A 26 0.15 -12.82 1.48
CA ALA A 26 1.27 -13.44 2.18
C ALA A 26 1.54 -12.84 3.57
N LEU A 27 0.83 -11.78 3.98
CA LEU A 27 1.00 -11.12 5.27
C LEU A 27 0.57 -12.02 6.43
N ASP A 28 1.39 -12.03 7.49
CA ASP A 28 0.97 -12.56 8.79
C ASP A 28 -0.11 -11.68 9.44
N VAL A 29 -0.88 -12.26 10.36
CA VAL A 29 -2.04 -11.60 11.01
C VAL A 29 -1.68 -10.30 11.72
N LEU A 30 -0.46 -10.22 12.29
CA LEU A 30 0.04 -9.05 13.02
C LEU A 30 1.03 -8.22 12.19
N GLU A 31 1.16 -8.50 10.90
CA GLU A 31 2.12 -7.83 10.04
C GLU A 31 1.49 -6.62 9.33
N ASP A 32 2.09 -5.45 9.56
CA ASP A 32 1.76 -4.23 8.82
C ASP A 32 2.30 -4.28 7.38
N LEU A 33 1.54 -3.71 6.45
CA LEU A 33 1.95 -3.48 5.05
C LEU A 33 2.21 -2.00 4.82
N VAL A 34 3.35 -1.67 4.22
CA VAL A 34 3.70 -0.30 3.84
C VAL A 34 3.76 -0.18 2.31
N ILE A 35 3.06 0.81 1.76
CA ILE A 35 3.10 1.16 0.34
C ILE A 35 3.79 2.50 0.17
N LEU A 36 4.77 2.58 -0.73
CA LEU A 36 5.33 3.83 -1.21
C LEU A 36 4.82 4.13 -2.61
N ALA A 37 4.21 5.29 -2.82
CA ALA A 37 3.59 5.69 -4.08
C ALA A 37 3.91 7.16 -4.42
N PRO A 38 3.93 7.56 -5.70
CA PRO A 38 4.21 8.94 -6.11
C PRO A 38 3.00 9.87 -6.02
N PHE A 39 1.93 9.43 -5.35
CA PHE A 39 0.70 10.14 -5.02
C PHE A 39 -0.09 9.31 -4.00
N GLU A 40 -1.07 9.92 -3.33
CA GLU A 40 -1.95 9.24 -2.38
C GLU A 40 -2.81 8.17 -3.10
N PRO A 41 -2.70 6.88 -2.72
CA PRO A 41 -3.35 5.78 -3.42
C PRO A 41 -4.80 5.55 -2.95
N VAL A 42 -5.65 6.58 -3.02
CA VAL A 42 -7.05 6.57 -2.54
C VAL A 42 -7.87 5.35 -3.03
N PRO A 43 -7.77 4.88 -4.29
CA PRO A 43 -8.48 3.67 -4.70
C PRO A 43 -8.03 2.41 -3.94
N LEU A 44 -6.74 2.27 -3.65
CA LEU A 44 -6.18 1.13 -2.92
C LEU A 44 -6.63 1.15 -1.45
N GLU A 45 -6.70 2.35 -0.84
CA GLU A 45 -7.20 2.54 0.51
C GLU A 45 -8.62 1.98 0.67
N GLY A 46 -9.51 2.28 -0.28
CA GLY A 46 -10.87 1.73 -0.30
C GLY A 46 -10.90 0.21 -0.49
N VAL A 47 -10.06 -0.33 -1.37
CA VAL A 47 -9.98 -1.78 -1.63
C VAL A 47 -9.53 -2.55 -0.38
N LEU A 48 -8.45 -2.11 0.27
CA LEU A 48 -7.94 -2.79 1.47
C LEU A 48 -8.82 -2.49 2.70
N GLY A 49 -9.45 -1.32 2.76
CA GLY A 49 -10.49 -1.00 3.74
C GLY A 49 -11.65 -1.99 3.69
N ALA A 50 -12.15 -2.31 2.50
CA ALA A 50 -13.20 -3.32 2.31
C ALA A 50 -12.75 -4.75 2.70
N GLN A 51 -11.44 -5.01 2.77
CA GLN A 51 -10.85 -6.27 3.21
C GLN A 51 -10.49 -6.29 4.70
N GLY A 52 -10.94 -5.30 5.47
CA GLY A 52 -10.73 -5.25 6.92
C GLY A 52 -9.37 -4.69 7.32
N PHE A 53 -8.77 -3.83 6.51
CA PHE A 53 -7.59 -3.06 6.91
C PHE A 53 -7.97 -1.63 7.32
N SER A 54 -7.33 -1.12 8.37
CA SER A 54 -7.20 0.33 8.56
C SER A 54 -5.93 0.82 7.87
N TYR A 55 -5.83 2.13 7.66
CA TYR A 55 -4.63 2.73 7.08
C TYR A 55 -4.30 4.08 7.71
N GLU A 56 -3.02 4.45 7.61
CA GLU A 56 -2.50 5.78 7.87
C GLU A 56 -1.69 6.22 6.64
N ALA A 57 -2.04 7.35 6.05
CA ALA A 57 -1.39 7.91 4.86
C ALA A 57 -0.66 9.20 5.24
N GLU A 58 0.60 9.31 4.83
CA GLU A 58 1.43 10.50 5.04
C GLU A 58 2.17 10.89 3.76
N GLU A 59 2.19 12.18 3.42
CA GLU A 59 3.08 12.71 2.40
C GLU A 59 4.51 12.77 2.98
N ILE A 60 5.45 12.13 2.30
CA ILE A 60 6.85 12.00 2.74
C ILE A 60 7.81 12.90 1.94
N GLY A 61 7.27 13.79 1.11
CA GLY A 61 7.97 14.80 0.34
C GLY A 61 8.08 14.49 -1.15
N ALA A 62 8.31 15.54 -1.96
CA ALA A 62 8.36 15.47 -3.43
C ALA A 62 7.09 14.90 -4.09
N GLY A 63 5.94 14.95 -3.41
CA GLY A 63 4.70 14.32 -3.85
C GLY A 63 4.64 12.81 -3.61
N ASP A 64 5.66 12.20 -2.99
CA ASP A 64 5.63 10.80 -2.58
C ASP A 64 4.84 10.62 -1.29
N TRP A 65 4.21 9.45 -1.17
CA TRP A 65 3.36 9.05 -0.07
C TRP A 65 3.83 7.73 0.54
N ARG A 66 3.73 7.63 1.87
CA ARG A 66 3.77 6.37 2.61
C ARG A 66 2.37 6.08 3.12
N VAL A 67 1.87 4.88 2.82
CA VAL A 67 0.62 4.39 3.42
C VAL A 67 0.90 3.12 4.19
N THR A 68 0.56 3.11 5.47
CA THR A 68 0.70 1.95 6.36
C THR A 68 -0.66 1.33 6.60
N PHE A 69 -0.85 0.09 6.14
CA PHE A 69 -2.05 -0.70 6.33
C PHE A 69 -1.89 -1.67 7.51
N LYS A 70 -2.93 -1.78 8.34
CA LYS A 70 -2.98 -2.69 9.49
C LYS A 70 -4.28 -3.47 9.48
N ARG A 71 -4.22 -4.77 9.75
CA ARG A 71 -5.43 -5.60 9.82
C ARG A 71 -6.26 -5.20 11.04
N GLN A 72 -7.55 -4.93 10.84
CA GLN A 72 -8.50 -4.74 11.92
C GLN A 72 -8.84 -6.12 12.49
N LEU A 73 -8.57 -6.31 13.79
CA LEU A 73 -8.89 -7.54 14.53
C LEU A 73 -10.33 -7.53 15.04
#